data_AF-A0A511BRV2-F1
#
_entry.id   AF-A0A511BRV2-F1
#
_cell.length_a   1.000
_cell.length_b   1.000
_cell.length_c   1.000
_cell.angle_alpha   90.00
_cell.angle_beta   90.00
_cell.angle_gamma   90.00
#
_symmetry.space_group_name_H-M   'P 1'
#
loop_
_entity.id
_entity.type
_entity.pdbx_description
1 polymer ?
#
loop_
_entity_poly.entity_id
_entity_poly.type
_entity_poly.pdbx_seq_one_letter_code
_entity_poly.pdbx_strand_id
1 'polypeptide(L)'
;MAHTMSFLQRLYPRTTKAKLFYGTVIAPTFVTALYLYLVASPQYISETHFLVRGSQNHSLPSLANVMEGSLGGGASENTYAVQDYMVSRDAMDLLRRELHLEQIYNRKGADFIARYPAFFLHKTMESFYWYYKRHIKVVLDADTSLSVLRVRSFSAEDSQKIANALLQASEKLVNEMNARQRENLIGAAQKEVNDTLHKIQELQKQLAAYQNRNSLIDPQKQSVSLISTEYALQTMLSSTQMHLQQVQKTSPDSPSTGVLKNQIDILKEQLAAVRSQITGASNSLVPKLMDFDTLTIRRQLLEKILASEVASLESAKAQADRQMIFLEEVTQPNLPDYAEYPPNIEVLLIVFATLGMVFLMISLLVSGAREHSAN
;
A
#
# COMPACT_ATOMS: atom_id res chain seq x y z
N MET A 1 40.55 -86.36 -18.64
CA MET A 1 39.15 -85.96 -18.96
C MET A 1 38.90 -84.53 -18.49
N ALA A 2 39.72 -83.62 -19.01
CA ALA A 2 39.48 -82.19 -19.02
C ALA A 2 39.07 -81.86 -20.48
N HIS A 3 38.30 -80.79 -20.68
CA HIS A 3 37.63 -80.40 -21.93
C HIS A 3 36.23 -81.01 -22.13
N THR A 4 35.20 -80.35 -21.61
CA THR A 4 33.87 -80.23 -22.26
C THR A 4 32.89 -79.30 -21.52
N MET A 5 33.23 -78.72 -20.37
CA MET A 5 32.30 -77.84 -19.62
C MET A 5 32.60 -76.33 -19.67
N SER A 6 33.50 -75.84 -20.53
CA SER A 6 33.82 -74.40 -20.66
C SER A 6 33.30 -73.73 -21.93
N PHE A 7 32.51 -74.42 -22.76
CA PHE A 7 32.08 -73.87 -24.06
C PHE A 7 30.66 -73.29 -24.06
N LEU A 8 29.76 -73.77 -23.19
CA LEU A 8 28.34 -73.37 -23.20
C LEU A 8 28.00 -72.07 -22.45
N GLN A 9 28.93 -71.50 -21.68
CA GLN A 9 28.79 -70.14 -21.13
C GLN A 9 29.28 -69.04 -22.10
N ARG A 10 29.82 -69.40 -23.27
CA ARG A 10 30.47 -68.45 -24.20
C ARG A 10 29.57 -67.95 -25.33
N LEU A 11 28.27 -68.29 -25.32
CA LEU A 11 27.36 -68.01 -26.44
C LEU A 11 25.94 -67.57 -26.03
N TYR A 12 25.77 -66.90 -24.89
CA TYR A 12 24.64 -65.97 -24.77
C TYR A 12 25.08 -64.64 -25.39
N PRO A 13 24.48 -64.20 -26.50
CA PRO A 13 25.24 -63.42 -27.44
C PRO A 13 25.33 -61.98 -26.95
N ARG A 14 26.55 -61.43 -26.97
CA ARG A 14 26.80 -59.98 -26.88
C ARG A 14 25.86 -59.18 -27.78
N THR A 15 25.34 -59.80 -28.85
CA THR A 15 24.39 -59.22 -29.80
C THR A 15 23.00 -58.94 -29.21
N THR A 16 22.47 -59.68 -28.23
CA THR A 16 21.14 -59.36 -27.66
C THR A 16 21.21 -58.17 -26.71
N LYS A 17 22.26 -58.10 -25.86
CA LYS A 17 22.51 -56.91 -25.03
C LYS A 17 22.84 -55.68 -25.87
N ALA A 18 23.61 -55.85 -26.96
CA ALA A 18 23.87 -54.77 -27.91
C ALA A 18 22.59 -54.30 -28.61
N LYS A 19 21.75 -55.22 -29.12
CA LYS A 19 20.47 -54.86 -29.76
C LYS A 19 19.52 -54.13 -28.80
N LEU A 20 19.47 -54.56 -27.53
CA LEU A 20 18.73 -53.85 -26.49
C LEU A 20 19.31 -52.46 -26.24
N PHE A 21 20.64 -52.32 -26.12
CA PHE A 21 21.29 -51.02 -25.97
C PHE A 21 20.99 -50.07 -27.15
N TYR A 22 21.09 -50.57 -28.38
CA TYR A 22 20.78 -49.79 -29.58
C TYR A 22 19.30 -49.36 -29.61
N GLY A 23 18.38 -50.25 -29.26
CA GLY A 23 16.94 -49.96 -29.26
C GLY A 23 16.47 -49.07 -28.11
N THR A 24 17.07 -49.17 -26.93
CA THR A 24 16.63 -48.44 -25.72
C THR A 24 17.38 -47.13 -25.49
N VAL A 25 18.63 -47.01 -25.95
CA VAL A 25 19.49 -45.84 -25.70
C VAL A 25 19.76 -45.08 -27.00
N ILE A 26 20.34 -45.73 -28.00
CA ILE A 26 20.81 -45.03 -29.21
C ILE A 26 19.64 -44.57 -30.08
N ALA A 27 18.66 -45.43 -30.33
CA ALA A 27 17.52 -45.06 -31.19
C ALA A 27 16.70 -43.89 -30.61
N PRO A 28 16.29 -43.88 -29.32
CA PRO A 28 15.56 -42.73 -28.79
C PRO A 28 16.40 -41.45 -28.67
N THR A 29 17.71 -41.59 -28.38
CA THR A 29 18.63 -40.43 -28.40
C THR A 29 18.76 -39.85 -29.80
N PHE A 30 18.84 -40.70 -30.83
CA PHE A 30 18.90 -40.26 -32.23
C PHE A 30 17.61 -39.59 -32.68
N VAL A 31 16.45 -40.14 -32.31
CA VAL A 31 15.14 -39.49 -32.56
C VAL A 31 15.06 -38.13 -31.87
N THR A 32 15.56 -38.04 -30.62
CA THR A 32 15.61 -36.78 -29.88
C THR A 32 16.52 -35.76 -30.58
N ALA A 33 17.70 -36.18 -31.04
CA ALA A 33 18.60 -35.33 -31.80
C ALA A 33 17.95 -34.84 -33.10
N LEU A 34 17.27 -35.72 -33.84
CA LEU A 34 16.55 -35.34 -35.05
C LEU A 34 15.47 -34.28 -34.77
N TYR A 35 14.71 -34.46 -33.69
CA TYR A 35 13.72 -33.47 -33.26
C TYR A 35 14.36 -32.13 -32.89
N LEU A 36 15.41 -32.12 -32.07
CA LEU A 36 16.06 -30.90 -31.59
C LEU A 36 16.73 -30.08 -32.71
N TYR A 37 17.28 -30.74 -33.72
CA TYR A 37 18.01 -30.05 -34.80
C TYR A 37 17.15 -29.72 -36.02
N LEU A 38 16.09 -30.50 -36.32
CA LEU A 38 15.27 -30.27 -37.53
C LEU A 38 13.91 -29.64 -37.24
N VAL A 39 13.34 -29.86 -36.05
CA VAL A 39 11.94 -29.53 -35.77
C VAL A 39 11.81 -28.47 -34.67
N ALA A 40 12.64 -28.54 -33.63
CA ALA A 40 12.53 -27.67 -32.48
C ALA A 40 12.74 -26.20 -32.85
N SER A 41 11.73 -25.38 -32.55
CA SER A 41 11.79 -23.95 -32.80
C SER A 41 12.79 -23.24 -31.88
N PRO A 42 13.61 -22.33 -32.42
CA PRO A 42 14.45 -21.47 -31.60
C PRO A 42 13.60 -20.57 -30.71
N GLN A 43 14.01 -20.44 -29.45
CA GLN A 43 13.37 -19.59 -28.46
C GLN A 43 14.38 -18.60 -27.91
N TYR A 44 13.95 -17.34 -27.86
CA TYR A 44 14.75 -16.19 -27.51
C TYR A 44 14.33 -15.68 -26.13
N ILE A 45 15.31 -15.31 -25.30
CA ILE A 45 15.07 -14.79 -23.95
C ILE A 45 15.44 -13.32 -23.91
N SER A 46 14.46 -12.48 -23.55
CA SER A 46 14.73 -11.11 -23.14
C SER A 46 14.84 -11.08 -21.63
N GLU A 47 15.93 -10.51 -21.13
CA GLU A 47 16.29 -10.38 -19.72
C GLU A 47 16.37 -8.90 -19.35
N THR A 48 15.83 -8.58 -18.18
CA THR A 48 15.90 -7.25 -17.57
C THR A 48 16.06 -7.39 -16.07
N HIS A 49 16.87 -6.50 -15.50
CA HIS A 49 17.10 -6.39 -14.08
C HIS A 49 16.38 -5.15 -13.56
N PHE A 50 15.58 -5.32 -12.52
CA PHE A 50 14.89 -4.23 -11.86
C PHE A 50 15.03 -4.35 -10.35
N LEU A 51 14.88 -3.21 -9.68
CA LEU A 51 14.90 -3.09 -8.24
C LEU A 51 13.60 -2.45 -7.78
N VAL A 52 12.96 -3.05 -6.78
CA VAL A 52 11.84 -2.43 -6.08
C VAL A 52 12.37 -1.79 -4.81
N ARG A 53 12.39 -0.45 -4.77
CA ARG A 53 12.74 0.31 -3.57
C ARG A 53 11.47 0.79 -2.90
N GLY A 54 11.33 0.53 -1.60
CA GLY A 54 10.34 1.19 -0.76
C GLY A 54 10.99 1.55 0.57
N SER A 55 10.29 2.33 1.39
CA SER A 55 10.78 2.53 2.76
C SER A 55 10.79 1.19 3.48
N GLN A 56 11.97 0.70 3.88
CA GLN A 56 12.03 -0.35 4.89
C GLN A 56 11.27 0.17 6.10
N ASN A 57 10.27 -0.59 6.56
CA ASN A 57 9.59 -0.30 7.81
C ASN A 57 10.65 -0.26 8.90
N HIS A 58 11.11 0.94 9.25
CA HIS A 58 11.89 1.20 10.45
C HIS A 58 10.94 1.05 11.64
N SER A 59 10.45 -0.17 11.83
CA SER A 59 9.98 -0.60 13.13
C SER A 59 11.18 -0.47 14.07
N LEU A 60 10.96 0.19 15.20
CA LEU A 60 11.95 0.37 16.27
C LEU A 60 12.79 -0.91 16.41
N PRO A 61 14.12 -0.81 16.52
CA PRO A 61 14.98 -1.99 16.55
C PRO A 61 14.64 -2.85 17.76
N SER A 62 13.79 -3.84 17.54
CA SER A 62 13.57 -4.95 18.46
C SER A 62 14.74 -5.90 18.30
N LEU A 63 15.21 -6.49 19.39
CA LEU A 63 16.29 -7.48 19.39
C LEU A 63 16.01 -8.66 18.41
N ALA A 64 14.73 -8.91 18.11
CA ALA A 64 14.27 -9.87 17.11
C ALA A 64 14.67 -9.47 15.66
N ASN A 65 14.57 -8.19 15.30
CA ASN A 65 14.88 -7.69 13.95
C ASN A 65 16.40 -7.66 13.68
N VAL A 66 17.22 -7.55 14.74
CA VAL A 66 18.70 -7.62 14.63
C VAL A 66 19.15 -9.05 14.32
N MET A 67 18.43 -10.07 14.83
CA MET A 67 18.74 -11.47 14.53
C MET A 67 18.36 -11.83 13.09
N GLU A 68 17.22 -11.32 12.59
CA GLU A 68 16.76 -11.49 11.20
C GLU A 68 17.63 -10.73 10.19
N GLY A 69 18.07 -9.50 10.52
CA GLY A 69 18.98 -8.70 9.69
C GLY A 69 20.40 -9.27 9.54
N SER A 70 20.79 -10.25 10.37
CA SER A 70 22.12 -10.90 10.28
C SER A 70 22.15 -12.18 9.43
N LEU A 71 20.99 -12.70 9.01
CA LEU A 71 20.86 -14.03 8.39
C LEU A 71 20.44 -14.01 6.91
N GLY A 72 20.20 -12.86 6.30
CA GLY A 72 19.98 -12.76 4.86
C GLY A 72 19.59 -11.36 4.44
N GLY A 73 20.14 -10.89 3.31
CA GLY A 73 19.72 -9.66 2.66
C GLY A 73 18.24 -9.75 2.30
N GLY A 74 17.38 -9.25 3.18
CA GLY A 74 15.94 -9.39 3.08
C GLY A 74 15.41 -8.53 1.93
N ALA A 75 14.98 -9.17 0.84
CA ALA A 75 14.09 -8.53 -0.11
C ALA A 75 12.87 -7.98 0.61
N SER A 76 12.47 -6.77 0.21
CA SER A 76 11.27 -6.15 0.76
C SER A 76 10.03 -6.97 0.37
N GLU A 77 9.02 -7.01 1.24
CA GLU A 77 7.69 -7.57 0.93
C GLU A 77 7.14 -7.03 -0.41
N ASN A 78 7.43 -5.76 -0.71
CA ASN A 78 7.06 -5.09 -1.96
C ASN A 78 7.69 -5.73 -3.21
N THR A 79 8.94 -6.22 -3.10
CA THR A 79 9.64 -6.90 -4.20
C THR A 79 8.92 -8.20 -4.57
N TYR A 80 8.50 -8.98 -3.57
CA TYR A 80 7.74 -10.20 -3.79
C TYR A 80 6.34 -9.92 -4.34
N ALA A 81 5.67 -8.85 -3.89
CA ALA A 81 4.37 -8.46 -4.43
C ALA A 81 4.42 -8.16 -5.95
N VAL A 82 5.45 -7.44 -6.39
CA VAL A 82 5.67 -7.15 -7.82
C VAL A 82 6.00 -8.43 -8.60
N GLN A 83 6.84 -9.30 -8.05
CA GLN A 83 7.20 -10.59 -8.65
C GLN A 83 5.96 -11.48 -8.84
N ASP A 84 5.14 -11.63 -7.80
CA ASP A 84 3.92 -12.41 -7.84
C ASP A 84 2.92 -11.84 -8.84
N TYR A 85 2.81 -10.51 -8.93
CA TYR A 85 1.98 -9.87 -9.94
C TYR A 85 2.43 -10.19 -11.36
N MET A 86 3.72 -10.06 -11.68
CA MET A 86 4.24 -10.36 -13.03
C MET A 86 3.94 -11.79 -13.47
N VAL A 87 3.87 -12.74 -12.53
CA VAL A 87 3.61 -14.15 -12.81
C VAL A 87 2.12 -14.52 -12.57
N SER A 88 1.29 -13.55 -12.21
CA SER A 88 -0.13 -13.72 -11.90
C SER A 88 -1.00 -13.92 -13.15
N ARG A 89 -2.24 -14.33 -12.91
CA ARG A 89 -3.28 -14.38 -13.96
C ARG A 89 -3.64 -13.00 -14.47
N ASP A 90 -3.59 -11.98 -13.61
CA ASP A 90 -3.97 -10.62 -13.98
C ASP A 90 -2.99 -10.02 -15.00
N ALA A 91 -1.68 -10.21 -14.77
CA ALA A 91 -0.65 -9.80 -15.74
C ALA A 91 -0.76 -10.60 -17.06
N MET A 92 -1.01 -11.90 -16.98
CA MET A 92 -1.26 -12.73 -18.17
C MET A 92 -2.48 -12.24 -18.97
N ASP A 93 -3.59 -11.94 -18.29
CA ASP A 93 -4.81 -11.45 -18.94
C ASP A 93 -4.64 -10.05 -19.53
N LEU A 94 -3.86 -9.18 -18.88
CA LEU A 94 -3.47 -7.88 -19.40
C LEU A 94 -2.70 -8.05 -20.72
N LEU A 95 -1.64 -8.84 -20.72
CA LEU A 95 -0.84 -9.11 -21.93
C LEU A 95 -1.67 -9.80 -23.02
N ARG A 96 -2.60 -10.67 -22.66
CA ARG A 96 -3.51 -11.32 -23.61
C ARG A 96 -4.41 -10.30 -24.32
N ARG A 97 -4.87 -9.27 -23.61
CA ARG A 97 -5.72 -8.20 -24.18
C ARG A 97 -4.91 -7.20 -24.99
N GLU A 98 -3.75 -6.77 -24.48
CA GLU A 98 -2.96 -5.69 -25.08
C GLU A 98 -2.05 -6.16 -26.22
N LEU A 99 -1.39 -7.31 -26.06
CA LEU A 99 -0.43 -7.84 -27.02
C LEU A 99 -0.93 -9.06 -27.80
N HIS A 100 -2.18 -9.48 -27.57
CA HIS A 100 -2.72 -10.72 -28.14
C HIS A 100 -1.78 -11.92 -27.89
N LEU A 101 -1.35 -12.08 -26.64
CA LEU A 101 -0.33 -13.04 -26.22
C LEU A 101 -0.52 -14.47 -26.76
N GLU A 102 -1.77 -14.93 -26.91
CA GLU A 102 -2.09 -16.22 -27.54
C GLU A 102 -1.58 -16.34 -28.98
N GLN A 103 -1.62 -15.27 -29.77
CA GLN A 103 -1.16 -15.24 -31.15
C GLN A 103 0.36 -15.25 -31.24
N ILE A 104 1.05 -14.57 -30.31
CA ILE A 104 2.50 -14.57 -30.21
C ILE A 104 3.03 -15.99 -29.98
N TYR A 105 2.39 -16.73 -29.06
CA TYR A 105 2.75 -18.12 -28.77
C TYR A 105 2.21 -19.16 -29.77
N ASN A 106 1.30 -18.76 -30.67
CA ASN A 106 0.75 -19.59 -31.75
C ASN A 106 1.23 -19.15 -33.15
N ARG A 107 2.47 -18.66 -33.26
CA ARG A 107 3.04 -18.18 -34.52
C ARG A 107 3.41 -19.34 -35.46
N LYS A 108 3.42 -19.08 -36.77
CA LYS A 108 3.80 -20.04 -37.84
C LYS A 108 5.26 -20.55 -37.81
N GLY A 109 6.07 -20.15 -36.83
CA GLY A 109 7.43 -20.66 -36.61
C GLY A 109 7.59 -21.49 -35.34
N ALA A 110 6.51 -21.69 -34.57
CA ALA A 110 6.50 -22.44 -33.33
C ALA A 110 6.11 -23.91 -33.56
N ASP A 111 6.93 -24.82 -33.05
CA ASP A 111 6.78 -26.27 -33.15
C ASP A 111 5.49 -26.77 -32.45
N PHE A 112 4.91 -27.87 -32.91
CA PHE A 112 3.69 -28.48 -32.36
C PHE A 112 3.79 -28.87 -30.87
N ILE A 113 5.00 -29.08 -30.36
CA ILE A 113 5.26 -29.34 -28.93
C ILE A 113 5.46 -28.03 -28.16
N ALA A 114 6.20 -27.08 -28.73
CA ALA A 114 6.61 -25.87 -28.03
C ALA A 114 5.53 -24.78 -28.06
N ARG A 115 4.74 -24.68 -29.13
CA ARG A 115 3.69 -23.66 -29.31
C ARG A 115 2.55 -23.80 -28.32
N TYR A 116 1.78 -22.75 -28.15
CA TYR A 116 0.48 -22.81 -27.49
C TYR A 116 -0.68 -22.80 -28.52
N PRO A 117 -1.68 -23.69 -28.40
CA PRO A 117 -1.73 -24.85 -27.52
C PRO A 117 -0.78 -25.96 -28.01
N ALA A 118 -0.07 -26.59 -27.08
CA ALA A 118 0.75 -27.74 -27.40
C ALA A 118 -0.16 -28.93 -27.74
N PHE A 119 0.33 -29.90 -28.53
CA PHE A 119 -0.45 -31.07 -28.95
C PHE A 119 -1.11 -31.85 -27.78
N PHE A 120 -0.50 -31.83 -26.60
CA PHE A 120 -0.96 -32.52 -25.39
C PHE A 120 -1.75 -31.62 -24.42
N LEU A 121 -1.90 -30.32 -24.70
CA LEU A 121 -2.66 -29.38 -23.87
C LEU A 121 -4.03 -29.10 -24.47
N HIS A 122 -5.04 -29.04 -23.60
CA HIS A 122 -6.36 -28.55 -23.99
C HIS A 122 -6.32 -27.02 -24.14
N LYS A 123 -7.15 -26.49 -25.04
CA LYS A 123 -7.29 -25.03 -25.21
C LYS A 123 -8.15 -24.43 -24.10
N THR A 124 -7.65 -24.44 -22.87
CA THR A 124 -8.30 -23.86 -21.68
C THR A 124 -7.46 -22.72 -21.11
N MET A 125 -8.11 -21.81 -20.39
CA MET A 125 -7.39 -20.70 -19.71
C MET A 125 -6.39 -21.21 -18.67
N GLU A 126 -6.68 -22.33 -18.01
CA GLU A 126 -5.75 -22.96 -17.08
C GLU A 126 -4.47 -23.45 -17.77
N SER A 127 -4.64 -24.08 -18.93
CA SER A 127 -3.54 -24.55 -19.76
C SER A 127 -2.68 -23.38 -20.26
N PHE A 128 -3.31 -22.27 -20.63
CA PHE A 128 -2.59 -21.06 -21.02
C PHE A 128 -1.80 -20.44 -19.87
N TYR A 129 -2.38 -20.37 -18.67
CA TYR A 129 -1.69 -19.85 -17.49
C TYR A 129 -0.49 -20.71 -17.09
N TRP A 130 -0.62 -22.04 -17.13
CA TRP A 130 0.52 -22.92 -16.90
C TRP A 130 1.62 -22.72 -17.95
N TYR A 131 1.24 -22.55 -19.22
CA TYR A 131 2.16 -22.25 -20.30
C TYR A 131 2.88 -20.90 -20.10
N TYR A 132 2.14 -19.87 -19.69
CA TYR A 132 2.62 -18.53 -19.35
C TYR A 132 3.70 -18.57 -18.24
N LYS A 133 3.41 -19.23 -17.12
CA LYS A 133 4.35 -19.39 -15.99
C LYS A 133 5.66 -20.10 -16.37
N ARG A 134 5.66 -20.90 -17.45
CA ARG A 134 6.85 -21.58 -17.96
C ARG A 134 7.72 -20.69 -18.87
N HIS A 135 7.15 -19.62 -19.42
CA HIS A 135 7.82 -18.71 -20.35
C HIS A 135 8.24 -17.39 -19.70
N ILE A 136 7.55 -16.99 -18.63
CA ILE A 136 7.87 -15.78 -17.86
C ILE A 136 8.31 -16.21 -16.47
N LYS A 137 9.56 -15.91 -16.15
CA LYS A 137 10.15 -16.18 -14.84
C LYS A 137 10.68 -14.88 -14.27
N VAL A 138 10.33 -14.63 -13.02
CA VAL A 138 10.87 -13.54 -12.24
C VAL A 138 11.54 -14.16 -11.03
N VAL A 139 12.81 -13.87 -10.82
CA VAL A 139 13.63 -14.43 -9.75
C VAL A 139 14.37 -13.31 -9.06
N LEU A 140 14.34 -13.29 -7.73
CA LEU A 140 15.21 -12.42 -6.95
C LEU A 140 16.59 -13.06 -6.83
N ASP A 141 17.61 -12.33 -7.22
CA ASP A 141 19.00 -12.69 -6.96
C ASP A 141 19.36 -12.28 -5.52
N ALA A 142 19.70 -13.27 -4.69
CA ALA A 142 20.04 -13.06 -3.29
C ALA A 142 21.39 -12.34 -3.11
N ASP A 143 22.30 -12.44 -4.09
CA ASP A 143 23.63 -11.84 -4.01
C ASP A 143 23.56 -10.35 -4.37
N THR A 144 22.81 -10.01 -5.42
CA THR A 144 22.70 -8.62 -5.92
C THR A 144 21.48 -7.87 -5.39
N SER A 145 20.52 -8.57 -4.77
CA SER A 145 19.19 -8.03 -4.40
C SER A 145 18.39 -7.47 -5.58
N LEU A 146 18.76 -7.82 -6.82
CA LEU A 146 18.05 -7.42 -8.03
C LEU A 146 17.04 -8.49 -8.43
N SER A 147 15.87 -8.06 -8.90
CA SER A 147 14.90 -8.95 -9.54
C SER A 147 15.23 -9.09 -11.02
N VAL A 148 15.33 -10.33 -11.48
CA VAL A 148 15.62 -10.70 -12.85
C VAL A 148 14.34 -11.21 -13.50
N LEU A 149 13.82 -10.46 -14.47
CA LEU A 149 12.72 -10.89 -15.32
C LEU A 149 13.28 -11.51 -16.60
N ARG A 150 12.96 -12.78 -16.83
CA ARG A 150 13.26 -13.52 -18.06
C ARG A 150 11.98 -13.87 -18.79
N VAL A 151 11.87 -13.38 -20.01
CA VAL A 151 10.73 -13.63 -20.89
C VAL A 151 11.20 -14.40 -22.11
N ARG A 152 10.64 -15.59 -22.28
CA ARG A 152 10.94 -16.47 -23.40
C ARG A 152 9.81 -16.46 -24.43
N SER A 153 10.16 -16.29 -25.70
CA SER A 153 9.23 -16.42 -26.82
C SER A 153 9.93 -16.95 -28.08
N PHE A 154 9.20 -17.09 -29.18
CA PHE A 154 9.74 -17.58 -30.47
C PHE A 154 10.40 -16.50 -31.33
N SER A 155 10.42 -15.25 -30.88
CA SER A 155 11.01 -14.11 -31.59
C SER A 155 11.68 -13.16 -30.60
N ALA A 156 12.87 -12.66 -30.94
CA ALA A 156 13.58 -11.70 -30.10
C ALA A 156 12.73 -10.46 -29.80
N GLU A 157 12.06 -9.91 -30.81
CA GLU A 157 11.17 -8.75 -30.66
C GLU A 157 9.98 -9.03 -29.74
N ASP A 158 9.39 -10.23 -29.84
CA ASP A 158 8.21 -10.58 -29.06
C ASP A 158 8.59 -10.77 -27.59
N SER A 159 9.76 -11.38 -27.32
CA SER A 159 10.31 -11.49 -25.96
C SER A 159 10.54 -10.12 -25.33
N GLN A 160 11.13 -9.19 -26.08
CA GLN A 160 11.37 -7.83 -25.62
C GLN A 160 10.06 -7.06 -25.39
N LYS A 161 9.09 -7.15 -26.31
CA LYS A 161 7.77 -6.51 -26.19
C LYS A 161 7.02 -6.98 -24.95
N ILE A 162 7.01 -8.28 -24.69
CA ILE A 162 6.35 -8.84 -23.51
C ILE A 162 7.06 -8.39 -22.23
N ALA A 163 8.39 -8.40 -22.19
CA ALA A 163 9.16 -7.94 -21.03
C ALA A 163 8.88 -6.45 -20.73
N ASN A 164 8.89 -5.58 -21.74
CA ASN A 164 8.54 -4.17 -21.60
C ASN A 164 7.11 -3.99 -21.07
N ALA A 165 6.14 -4.71 -21.62
CA ALA A 165 4.76 -4.60 -21.18
C ALA A 165 4.57 -5.08 -19.72
N LEU A 166 5.30 -6.10 -19.28
CA LEU A 166 5.30 -6.54 -17.88
C LEU A 166 5.91 -5.50 -16.94
N LEU A 167 7.03 -4.88 -17.32
CA LEU A 167 7.63 -3.80 -16.53
C LEU A 167 6.65 -2.62 -16.39
N GLN A 168 6.03 -2.19 -17.48
CA GLN A 168 5.03 -1.11 -17.47
C GLN A 168 3.80 -1.46 -16.63
N ALA A 169 3.30 -2.70 -16.73
CA ALA A 169 2.18 -3.17 -15.91
C ALA A 169 2.55 -3.19 -14.42
N SER A 170 3.77 -3.60 -14.08
CA SER A 170 4.28 -3.59 -12.71
C SER A 170 4.51 -2.19 -12.17
N GLU A 171 5.02 -1.26 -12.98
CA GLU A 171 5.14 0.15 -12.62
C GLU A 171 3.75 0.74 -12.32
N LYS A 172 2.77 0.44 -13.16
CA LYS A 172 1.37 0.86 -12.95
C LYS A 172 0.81 0.28 -11.65
N LEU A 173 1.04 -0.99 -11.36
CA LEU A 173 0.62 -1.60 -10.09
C LEU A 173 1.23 -0.86 -8.89
N VAL A 174 2.53 -0.58 -8.93
CA VAL A 174 3.23 0.15 -7.86
C VAL A 174 2.62 1.55 -7.68
N ASN A 175 2.34 2.25 -8.78
CA ASN A 175 1.68 3.55 -8.74
C ASN A 175 0.27 3.48 -8.12
N GLU A 176 -0.52 2.45 -8.45
CA GLU A 176 -1.83 2.22 -7.85
C GLU A 176 -1.75 1.86 -6.36
N MET A 177 -0.73 1.09 -5.95
CA MET A 177 -0.47 0.80 -4.55
C MET A 177 -0.11 2.07 -3.77
N ASN A 178 0.78 2.91 -4.31
CA ASN A 178 1.15 4.19 -3.72
C ASN A 178 -0.06 5.13 -3.59
N ALA A 179 -0.89 5.22 -4.63
CA ALA A 179 -2.10 6.05 -4.61
C ALA A 179 -3.07 5.61 -3.50
N ARG A 180 -3.35 4.30 -3.40
CA ARG A 180 -4.23 3.75 -2.36
C ARG A 180 -3.64 3.95 -0.96
N GLN A 181 -2.34 3.72 -0.78
CA GLN A 181 -1.68 3.91 0.51
C GLN A 181 -1.73 5.38 0.95
N ARG A 182 -1.47 6.31 0.02
CA ARG A 182 -1.56 7.74 0.27
C ARG A 182 -2.99 8.16 0.63
N GLU A 183 -3.98 7.67 -0.11
CA GLU A 183 -5.40 7.92 0.18
C GLU A 183 -5.79 7.41 1.57
N ASN A 184 -5.36 6.20 1.95
CA ASN A 184 -5.67 5.63 3.26
C ASN A 184 -5.03 6.42 4.40
N LEU A 185 -3.77 6.85 4.26
CA LEU A 185 -3.07 7.61 5.29
C LEU A 185 -3.61 9.04 5.44
N ILE A 186 -3.89 9.72 4.33
CA ILE A 186 -4.31 11.12 4.34
C ILE A 186 -5.82 11.24 4.57
N GLY A 187 -6.63 10.32 4.05
CA GLY A 187 -8.08 10.41 4.01
C GLY A 187 -8.73 10.53 5.38
N ALA A 188 -8.24 9.79 6.38
CA ALA A 188 -8.73 9.88 7.75
C ALA A 188 -8.46 11.25 8.38
N ALA A 189 -7.19 11.71 8.34
CA ALA A 189 -6.80 13.00 8.89
C ALA A 189 -7.48 14.18 8.17
N GLN A 190 -7.64 14.09 6.85
CA GLN A 190 -8.33 15.11 6.07
C GLN A 190 -9.83 15.19 6.43
N LYS A 191 -10.46 14.04 6.71
CA LYS A 191 -11.86 13.99 7.16
C LYS A 191 -12.03 14.66 8.52
N GLU A 192 -11.15 14.39 9.48
CA GLU A 192 -11.17 15.03 10.81
C GLU A 192 -11.10 16.56 10.70
N VAL A 193 -10.13 17.08 9.93
CA VAL A 193 -10.00 18.52 9.67
C VAL A 193 -11.29 19.11 9.09
N ASN A 194 -11.88 18.46 8.08
CA ASN A 194 -13.11 18.93 7.45
C ASN A 194 -14.30 18.91 8.43
N ASP A 195 -14.42 17.86 9.23
CA ASP A 195 -15.48 17.74 10.24
C ASP A 195 -15.35 18.83 11.31
N THR A 196 -14.13 19.15 11.75
CA THR A 196 -13.87 20.23 12.71
C THR A 196 -14.12 21.61 12.11
N LEU A 197 -13.75 21.85 10.85
CA LEU A 197 -14.10 23.09 10.14
C LEU A 197 -15.62 23.29 10.07
N HIS A 198 -16.39 22.24 9.78
CA HIS A 198 -17.85 22.31 9.80
C HIS A 198 -18.40 22.63 11.19
N LYS A 199 -17.86 22.03 12.26
CA LYS A 199 -18.24 22.35 13.65
C LYS A 199 -17.95 23.81 14.01
N ILE A 200 -16.81 24.36 13.55
CA ILE A 200 -16.46 25.77 13.76
C ILE A 200 -17.43 26.69 13.02
N GLN A 201 -17.75 26.40 11.77
CA GLN A 201 -18.73 27.17 11.00
C GLN A 201 -20.10 27.20 11.67
N GLU A 202 -20.57 26.05 12.17
CA GLU A 202 -21.83 25.95 12.88
C GLU A 202 -21.80 26.73 14.21
N LEU A 203 -20.68 26.65 14.95
CA LEU A 203 -20.49 27.43 16.17
C LEU A 203 -20.46 28.93 15.91
N GLN A 204 -19.86 29.37 14.79
CA GLN A 204 -19.87 30.78 14.39
C GLN A 204 -21.29 31.27 14.11
N LYS A 205 -22.13 30.46 13.45
CA LYS A 205 -23.55 30.78 13.26
C LYS A 205 -24.29 30.87 14.59
N GLN A 206 -24.02 29.97 15.53
CA GLN A 206 -24.61 30.00 16.88
C GLN A 206 -24.20 31.26 17.65
N LEU A 207 -22.92 31.65 17.58
CA LEU A 207 -22.44 32.90 18.17
C LEU A 207 -23.12 34.12 17.54
N ALA A 208 -23.21 34.19 16.22
CA ALA A 208 -23.89 35.29 15.53
C ALA A 208 -25.39 35.35 15.88
N ALA A 209 -26.07 34.21 15.92
CA ALA A 209 -27.47 34.13 16.33
C ALA A 209 -27.67 34.55 17.79
N TYR A 210 -26.73 34.18 18.67
CA TYR A 210 -26.73 34.57 20.08
C TYR A 210 -26.55 36.09 20.24
N GLN A 211 -25.60 36.68 19.53
CA GLN A 211 -25.38 38.14 19.50
C GLN A 211 -26.61 38.89 18.99
N ASN A 212 -27.20 38.42 17.88
CA ASN A 212 -28.41 39.02 17.31
C ASN A 212 -29.61 38.94 18.25
N ARG A 213 -29.87 37.77 18.87
CA ARG A 213 -31.00 37.57 19.79
C ARG A 213 -30.90 38.45 21.04
N ASN A 214 -29.69 38.63 21.55
CA ASN A 214 -29.47 39.41 22.76
C ASN A 214 -29.21 40.90 22.48
N SER A 215 -29.07 41.32 21.20
CA SER A 215 -28.65 42.66 20.80
C SER A 215 -27.34 43.11 21.48
N LEU A 216 -26.45 42.15 21.76
CA LEU A 216 -25.18 42.36 22.41
C LEU A 216 -24.08 42.20 21.35
N ILE A 217 -23.43 43.29 20.96
CA ILE A 217 -22.27 43.24 20.05
C ILE A 217 -21.07 42.65 20.79
N ASP A 218 -20.89 43.03 22.06
CA ASP A 218 -19.82 42.57 22.93
C ASP A 218 -20.32 42.55 24.40
N PRO A 219 -20.74 41.38 24.92
CA PRO A 219 -21.25 41.26 26.29
C PRO A 219 -20.25 41.74 27.34
N GLN A 220 -18.95 41.55 27.12
CA GLN A 220 -17.91 41.97 28.07
C GLN A 220 -17.81 43.50 28.14
N LYS A 221 -17.79 44.19 27.00
CA LYS A 221 -17.79 45.67 26.97
C LYS A 221 -19.05 46.26 27.61
N GLN A 222 -20.19 45.62 27.41
CA GLN A 222 -21.45 46.08 27.97
C GLN A 222 -21.49 45.92 29.49
N SER A 223 -20.91 44.85 30.03
CA SER A 223 -20.71 44.67 31.48
C SER A 223 -19.88 45.78 32.10
N VAL A 224 -18.76 46.14 31.47
CA VAL A 224 -17.88 47.22 31.95
C VAL A 224 -18.64 48.54 32.03
N SER A 225 -19.44 48.87 31.00
CA SER A 225 -20.24 50.10 30.97
C SER A 225 -21.35 50.12 32.04
N LEU A 226 -22.00 48.99 32.30
CA LEU A 226 -23.05 48.91 33.31
C LEU A 226 -22.48 49.02 34.74
N ILE A 227 -21.37 48.33 34.99
CA ILE A 227 -20.66 48.39 36.28
C ILE A 227 -20.14 49.81 36.54
N SER A 228 -19.57 50.50 35.54
CA SER A 228 -19.14 51.89 35.71
C SER A 228 -20.29 52.84 36.00
N THR A 229 -21.46 52.60 35.39
CA THR A 229 -22.68 53.38 35.65
C THR A 229 -23.19 53.13 37.07
N GLU A 230 -23.16 51.89 37.55
CA GLU A 230 -23.50 51.55 38.93
C GLU A 230 -22.61 52.30 39.92
N TYR A 231 -21.29 52.30 39.72
CA TYR A 231 -20.34 53.04 40.57
C TYR A 231 -20.59 54.55 40.57
N ALA A 232 -20.90 55.14 39.40
CA ALA A 232 -21.24 56.56 39.29
C ALA A 232 -22.51 56.91 40.08
N LEU A 233 -23.56 56.09 39.97
CA LEU A 233 -24.81 56.26 40.72
C LEU A 233 -24.61 56.08 42.24
N GLN A 234 -23.81 55.08 42.67
CA GLN A 234 -23.48 54.90 44.08
C GLN A 234 -22.72 56.11 44.66
N THR A 235 -21.80 56.68 43.88
CA THR A 235 -21.04 57.88 44.26
C THR A 235 -21.96 59.09 44.41
N MET A 236 -22.85 59.32 43.43
CA MET A 236 -23.85 60.40 43.50
C MET A 236 -24.81 60.23 44.69
N LEU A 237 -25.27 59.00 44.94
CA LEU A 237 -26.14 58.69 46.08
C LEU A 237 -25.46 58.99 47.41
N SER A 238 -24.22 58.53 47.60
CA SER A 238 -23.44 58.79 48.81
C SER A 238 -23.20 60.28 49.02
N SER A 239 -22.81 61.02 47.97
CA SER A 239 -22.65 62.46 48.01
C SER A 239 -23.95 63.19 48.42
N THR A 240 -25.08 62.79 47.85
CA THR A 240 -26.39 63.41 48.12
C THR A 240 -26.86 63.12 49.55
N GLN A 241 -26.61 61.90 50.06
CA GLN A 241 -26.87 61.53 51.44
C GLN A 241 -26.02 62.32 52.44
N MET A 242 -24.73 62.49 52.17
CA MET A 242 -23.86 63.34 52.99
C MET A 242 -24.35 64.79 52.99
N HIS A 243 -24.78 65.30 51.83
CA HIS A 243 -25.31 66.66 51.73
C HIS A 243 -26.63 66.83 52.51
N LEU A 244 -27.53 65.85 52.45
CA LEU A 244 -28.75 65.84 53.27
C LEU A 244 -28.41 65.86 54.77
N GLN A 245 -27.47 65.02 55.23
CA GLN A 245 -27.05 64.98 56.63
C GLN A 245 -26.45 66.31 57.09
N GLN A 246 -25.65 66.96 56.24
CA GLN A 246 -25.10 68.28 56.52
C GLN A 246 -26.22 69.32 56.68
N VAL A 247 -27.14 69.40 55.71
CA VAL A 247 -28.27 70.35 55.74
C VAL A 247 -29.16 70.11 56.96
N GLN A 248 -29.44 68.86 57.32
CA GLN A 248 -30.24 68.52 58.52
C GLN A 248 -29.56 68.94 59.82
N LYS A 249 -28.23 68.83 59.92
CA LYS A 249 -27.46 69.28 61.10
C LYS A 249 -27.38 70.79 61.21
N THR A 250 -27.32 71.50 60.08
CA THR A 250 -27.13 72.97 60.06
C THR A 250 -28.44 73.74 60.04
N SER A 251 -29.53 73.20 59.48
CA SER A 251 -30.81 73.89 59.34
C SER A 251 -32.00 72.90 59.28
N PRO A 252 -32.57 72.53 60.44
CA PRO A 252 -33.60 71.48 60.55
C PRO A 252 -34.87 71.70 59.72
N ASP A 253 -35.30 72.96 59.54
CA ASP A 253 -36.53 73.33 58.82
C ASP A 253 -36.29 73.83 57.38
N SER A 254 -35.14 73.51 56.77
CA SER A 254 -34.85 73.97 55.41
C SER A 254 -35.73 73.27 54.35
N PRO A 255 -36.38 74.01 53.43
CA PRO A 255 -37.12 73.46 52.29
C PRO A 255 -36.28 72.55 51.37
N SER A 256 -34.95 72.70 51.38
CA SER A 256 -34.02 71.91 50.57
C SER A 256 -33.92 70.43 51.02
N THR A 257 -34.34 70.12 52.25
CA THR A 257 -34.36 68.73 52.76
C THR A 257 -35.33 67.83 51.99
N GLY A 258 -36.48 68.37 51.57
CA GLY A 258 -37.46 67.62 50.77
C GLY A 258 -36.96 67.30 49.36
N VAL A 259 -36.26 68.26 48.73
CA VAL A 259 -35.65 68.10 47.41
C VAL A 259 -34.56 67.03 47.44
N LEU A 260 -33.67 67.07 48.44
CA LEU A 260 -32.59 66.09 48.58
C LEU A 260 -33.08 64.68 48.91
N LYS A 261 -34.15 64.54 49.71
CA LYS A 261 -34.81 63.25 49.93
C LYS A 261 -35.36 62.68 48.62
N ASN A 262 -36.09 63.49 47.85
CA ASN A 262 -36.62 63.06 46.55
C ASN A 262 -35.50 62.66 45.58
N GLN A 263 -34.39 63.41 45.56
CA GLN A 263 -33.24 63.10 44.72
C GLN A 263 -32.54 61.79 45.14
N ILE A 264 -32.45 61.51 46.44
CA ILE A 264 -31.98 60.23 46.97
C ILE A 264 -32.91 59.08 46.53
N ASP A 265 -34.22 59.29 46.55
CA ASP A 265 -35.18 58.25 46.17
C ASP A 265 -35.10 57.94 44.66
N ILE A 266 -34.96 58.96 43.81
CA ILE A 266 -34.71 58.80 42.36
C ILE A 266 -33.39 58.05 42.12
N LEU A 267 -32.31 58.42 42.81
CA LEU A 267 -31.01 57.75 42.67
C LEU A 267 -31.06 56.29 43.13
N LYS A 268 -31.81 55.98 44.20
CA LYS A 268 -32.05 54.61 44.64
C LYS A 268 -32.83 53.80 43.61
N GLU A 269 -33.86 54.39 43.00
CA GLU A 269 -34.67 53.74 41.97
C GLU A 269 -33.82 53.44 40.72
N GLN A 270 -33.01 54.41 40.27
CA GLN A 270 -32.07 54.22 39.16
C GLN A 270 -31.00 53.17 39.49
N LEU A 271 -30.46 53.17 40.71
CA LEU A 271 -29.49 52.17 41.15
C LEU A 271 -30.10 50.76 41.18
N ALA A 272 -31.34 50.63 41.64
CA ALA A 272 -32.07 49.36 41.63
C ALA A 272 -32.33 48.88 40.19
N ALA A 273 -32.69 49.79 39.28
CA ALA A 273 -32.87 49.49 37.86
C ALA A 273 -31.57 48.96 37.22
N VAL A 274 -30.44 49.64 37.41
CA VAL A 274 -29.13 49.20 36.89
C VAL A 274 -28.70 47.88 37.52
N ARG A 275 -28.87 47.70 38.84
CA ARG A 275 -28.57 46.43 39.51
C ARG A 275 -29.40 45.27 38.98
N SER A 276 -30.67 45.48 38.68
CA SER A 276 -31.53 44.43 38.09
C SER A 276 -31.09 44.00 36.68
N GLN A 277 -30.45 44.91 35.93
CA GLN A 277 -29.87 44.61 34.62
C GLN A 277 -28.57 43.80 34.73
N ILE A 278 -27.77 44.01 35.79
CA ILE A 278 -26.53 43.26 36.05
C ILE A 278 -26.85 41.90 36.69
N THR A 279 -27.54 41.91 37.83
CA THR A 279 -27.91 40.74 38.64
C THR A 279 -29.42 40.70 38.84
N GLY A 280 -30.11 39.82 38.12
CA GLY A 280 -31.57 39.68 38.16
C GLY A 280 -32.02 38.36 37.52
N ALA A 281 -33.33 38.11 37.42
CA ALA A 281 -33.88 36.94 36.71
C ALA A 281 -33.57 36.99 35.19
N SER A 282 -34.16 36.07 34.41
CA SER A 282 -33.91 35.66 33.00
C SER A 282 -33.37 36.67 31.97
N ASN A 283 -33.49 37.99 32.19
CA ASN A 283 -33.02 39.03 31.29
C ASN A 283 -31.72 39.74 31.74
N SER A 284 -31.17 39.37 32.91
CA SER A 284 -29.94 39.95 33.45
C SER A 284 -28.69 39.56 32.66
N LEU A 285 -27.61 40.30 32.88
CA LEU A 285 -26.36 40.17 32.12
C LEU A 285 -25.57 38.91 32.48
N VAL A 286 -25.61 38.45 33.74
CA VAL A 286 -24.81 37.32 34.23
C VAL A 286 -25.13 35.99 33.51
N PRO A 287 -26.39 35.54 33.37
CA PRO A 287 -26.70 34.34 32.59
C PRO A 287 -26.26 34.46 31.13
N LYS A 288 -26.38 35.66 30.55
CA LYS A 288 -25.98 35.91 29.16
C LYS A 288 -24.46 35.81 28.96
N LEU A 289 -23.67 36.29 29.94
CA LEU A 289 -22.22 36.13 29.94
C LEU A 289 -21.82 34.65 30.03
N MET A 290 -22.46 33.86 30.88
CA MET A 290 -22.13 32.44 31.04
C MET A 290 -22.36 31.62 29.76
N ASP A 291 -23.49 31.85 29.08
CA ASP A 291 -23.78 31.19 27.80
C ASP A 291 -22.79 31.61 26.71
N PHE A 292 -22.47 32.91 26.65
CA PHE A 292 -21.48 33.44 25.70
C PHE A 292 -20.07 32.89 25.96
N ASP A 293 -19.64 32.83 27.22
CA ASP A 293 -18.35 32.28 27.63
C ASP A 293 -18.28 30.79 27.28
N THR A 294 -19.38 30.05 27.44
CA THR A 294 -19.45 28.64 27.03
C THR A 294 -19.23 28.47 25.53
N LEU A 295 -19.88 29.29 24.70
CA LEU A 295 -19.67 29.28 23.24
C LEU A 295 -18.25 29.72 22.87
N THR A 296 -17.67 30.68 23.58
CA THR A 296 -16.31 31.18 23.36
C THR A 296 -15.25 30.15 23.72
N ILE A 297 -15.39 29.47 24.87
CA ILE A 297 -14.53 28.36 25.29
C ILE A 297 -14.63 27.22 24.28
N ARG A 298 -15.83 26.89 23.81
CA ARG A 298 -16.03 25.88 22.77
C ARG A 298 -15.32 26.24 21.48
N ARG A 299 -15.33 27.52 21.09
CA ARG A 299 -14.60 28.01 19.90
C ARG A 299 -13.10 27.82 20.08
N GLN A 300 -12.54 28.27 21.20
CA GLN A 300 -11.11 28.11 21.51
C GLN A 300 -10.70 26.64 21.55
N LEU A 301 -11.55 25.75 22.08
CA LEU A 301 -11.30 24.31 22.09
C LEU A 301 -11.26 23.76 20.67
N LEU A 302 -12.23 24.09 19.82
CA LEU A 302 -12.26 23.66 18.42
C LEU A 302 -11.09 24.20 17.61
N GLU A 303 -10.66 25.45 17.86
CA GLU A 303 -9.47 26.03 17.23
C GLU A 303 -8.19 25.26 17.60
N LYS A 304 -8.05 24.86 18.87
CA LYS A 304 -6.92 24.02 19.32
C LYS A 304 -6.96 22.60 18.72
N ILE A 305 -8.16 22.01 18.64
CA ILE A 305 -8.36 20.70 18.00
C ILE A 305 -7.98 20.80 16.52
N LEU A 306 -8.47 21.83 15.81
CA LEU A 306 -8.15 22.06 14.41
C LEU A 306 -6.63 22.19 14.19
N ALA A 307 -5.94 22.96 15.04
CA ALA A 307 -4.48 23.10 14.95
C ALA A 307 -3.76 21.75 15.11
N SER A 308 -4.23 20.90 16.03
CA SER A 308 -3.69 19.55 16.22
C SER A 308 -3.99 18.63 15.04
N GLU A 309 -5.22 18.66 14.50
CA GLU A 309 -5.63 17.84 13.35
C GLU A 309 -4.88 18.23 12.08
N VAL A 310 -4.64 19.54 11.87
CA VAL A 310 -3.82 20.04 10.75
C VAL A 310 -2.37 19.57 10.90
N ALA A 311 -1.80 19.60 12.11
CA ALA A 311 -0.47 19.04 12.34
C ALA A 311 -0.42 17.52 12.07
N SER A 312 -1.43 16.77 12.48
CA SER A 312 -1.56 15.34 12.17
C SER A 312 -1.69 15.09 10.66
N LEU A 313 -2.45 15.92 9.94
CA LEU A 313 -2.59 15.84 8.48
C LEU A 313 -1.26 16.09 7.78
N GLU A 314 -0.49 17.10 8.19
CA GLU A 314 0.85 17.34 7.64
C GLU A 314 1.82 16.19 7.95
N SER A 315 1.74 15.61 9.15
CA SER A 315 2.50 14.41 9.50
C SER A 315 2.11 13.22 8.62
N ALA A 316 0.81 13.01 8.38
CA ALA A 316 0.30 11.93 7.52
C ALA A 316 0.74 12.10 6.07
N LYS A 317 0.73 13.33 5.53
CA LYS A 317 1.28 13.65 4.20
C LYS A 317 2.78 13.33 4.13
N ALA A 318 3.56 13.82 5.09
CA ALA A 318 5.00 13.55 5.14
C ALA A 318 5.31 12.05 5.26
N GLN A 319 4.50 11.30 6.01
CA GLN A 319 4.63 9.85 6.10
C GLN A 319 4.26 9.14 4.80
N ALA A 320 3.18 9.55 4.14
CA ALA A 320 2.78 9.00 2.84
C ALA A 320 3.86 9.23 1.78
N ASP A 321 4.48 10.41 1.75
CA ASP A 321 5.58 10.72 0.83
C ASP A 321 6.84 9.90 1.10
N ARG A 322 7.12 9.58 2.37
CA ARG A 322 8.25 8.73 2.76
C ARG A 322 8.07 7.26 2.43
N GLN A 323 6.83 6.76 2.45
CA GLN A 323 6.53 5.34 2.28
C GLN A 323 6.30 4.93 0.82
N MET A 324 6.55 5.82 -0.14
CA MET A 324 6.41 5.51 -1.56
C MET A 324 7.33 4.37 -2.01
N ILE A 325 6.80 3.52 -2.87
CA ILE A 325 7.49 2.41 -3.52
C ILE A 325 7.80 2.81 -4.96
N PHE A 326 8.99 2.48 -5.44
CA PHE A 326 9.44 2.74 -6.80
C PHE A 326 9.97 1.45 -7.42
N LEU A 327 9.61 1.23 -8.68
CA LEU A 327 10.24 0.23 -9.53
C LEU A 327 11.29 0.95 -10.36
N GLU A 328 12.56 0.65 -10.11
CA GLU A 328 13.69 1.20 -10.84
C GLU A 328 14.25 0.14 -11.78
N GLU A 329 14.24 0.44 -13.07
CA GLU A 329 14.82 -0.41 -14.09
C GLU A 329 16.35 -0.21 -14.09
N VAL A 330 17.08 -1.28 -13.76
CA VAL A 330 18.56 -1.25 -13.76
C VAL A 330 19.08 -1.51 -15.17
N THR A 331 18.42 -2.41 -15.91
CA THR A 331 18.72 -2.68 -17.32
C THR A 331 17.45 -2.81 -18.13
N GLN A 332 17.47 -2.27 -19.34
CA GLN A 332 16.35 -2.41 -20.26
C GLN A 332 16.23 -3.84 -20.80
N PRO A 333 15.01 -4.34 -21.09
CA PRO A 333 14.83 -5.59 -21.81
C PRO A 333 15.67 -5.63 -23.07
N ASN A 334 16.63 -6.54 -23.09
CA ASN A 334 17.53 -6.69 -24.23
C ASN A 334 16.79 -7.32 -25.43
N LEU A 335 17.28 -7.02 -26.64
CA LEU A 335 16.90 -7.73 -27.84
C LEU A 335 17.90 -8.89 -28.01
N PRO A 336 17.50 -10.16 -27.80
CA PRO A 336 18.43 -11.28 -27.85
C PRO A 336 18.90 -11.60 -29.27
N ASP A 337 20.21 -11.70 -29.44
CA ASP A 337 20.85 -12.01 -30.73
C ASP A 337 20.92 -13.51 -31.04
N TYR A 338 20.80 -14.37 -30.01
CA TYR A 338 20.91 -15.82 -30.14
C TYR A 338 19.76 -16.54 -29.41
N ALA A 339 19.35 -17.68 -29.96
CA ALA A 339 18.31 -18.52 -29.38
C ALA A 339 18.89 -19.42 -28.27
N GLU A 340 18.61 -19.10 -27.02
CA GLU A 340 19.12 -19.83 -25.86
C GLU A 340 18.42 -21.19 -25.67
N TYR A 341 17.18 -21.33 -26.17
CA TYR A 341 16.40 -22.56 -26.05
C TYR A 341 16.04 -23.18 -27.40
N PRO A 342 15.99 -24.52 -27.49
CA PRO A 342 16.42 -25.49 -26.48
C PRO A 342 17.97 -25.62 -26.40
N PRO A 343 18.55 -25.90 -25.21
CA PRO A 343 19.98 -26.22 -25.10
C PRO A 343 20.24 -27.63 -25.66
N ASN A 344 20.39 -27.70 -26.98
CA ASN A 344 20.37 -28.96 -27.75
C ASN A 344 21.38 -29.99 -27.24
N ILE A 345 22.62 -29.57 -26.95
CA ILE A 345 23.69 -30.45 -26.49
C ILE A 345 23.41 -30.98 -25.08
N GLU A 346 22.99 -30.10 -24.16
CA GLU A 346 22.69 -30.47 -22.78
C GLU A 346 21.52 -31.45 -22.71
N VAL A 347 20.43 -31.17 -23.44
CA VAL A 347 19.26 -32.05 -23.49
C VAL A 347 19.65 -33.42 -24.06
N LEU A 348 20.45 -33.46 -25.13
CA LEU A 348 20.90 -34.71 -25.73
C LEU A 348 21.76 -35.52 -24.76
N LEU A 349 22.70 -34.89 -24.06
CA LEU A 349 23.52 -35.55 -23.04
C LEU A 349 22.67 -36.09 -21.87
N ILE A 350 21.70 -35.32 -21.38
CA ILE A 350 20.80 -35.75 -20.30
C ILE A 350 19.96 -36.94 -20.76
N VAL A 351 19.40 -36.89 -21.97
CA VAL A 351 18.61 -38.01 -22.52
C VAL A 351 19.47 -39.26 -22.71
N PHE A 352 20.67 -39.11 -23.26
CA PHE A 352 21.61 -40.23 -23.41
C PHE A 352 21.99 -40.84 -22.05
N ALA A 353 22.32 -40.02 -21.06
CA ALA A 353 22.72 -40.47 -19.72
C ALA A 353 21.57 -41.15 -18.97
N THR A 354 20.36 -40.58 -19.01
CA THR A 354 19.18 -41.15 -18.35
C THR A 354 18.77 -42.49 -18.97
N LEU A 355 18.71 -42.57 -20.30
CA LEU A 355 18.42 -43.83 -20.99
C LEU A 355 19.53 -44.86 -20.76
N GLY A 356 20.80 -44.44 -20.73
CA GLY A 356 21.93 -45.28 -20.36
C GLY A 356 21.79 -45.86 -18.95
N MET A 357 21.37 -45.05 -17.98
CA MET A 357 21.14 -45.49 -16.60
C MET A 357 19.97 -46.46 -16.48
N VAL A 358 18.86 -46.19 -17.18
CA VAL A 358 17.70 -47.10 -17.26
C VAL A 358 18.12 -48.44 -17.89
N PHE A 359 18.91 -48.41 -18.95
CA PHE A 359 19.44 -49.62 -19.58
C PHE A 359 20.32 -50.42 -18.61
N LEU A 360 21.19 -49.76 -17.84
CA LEU A 360 22.00 -50.43 -16.81
C LEU A 360 21.12 -51.10 -15.74
N MET A 361 20.10 -50.40 -15.24
CA MET A 361 19.14 -50.97 -14.28
C MET A 361 18.42 -52.20 -14.84
N ILE A 362 17.88 -52.11 -16.07
CA ILE A 362 17.20 -53.24 -16.72
C ILE A 362 18.17 -54.40 -16.93
N SER A 363 19.40 -54.13 -17.37
CA SER A 363 20.40 -55.18 -17.56
C SER A 363 20.79 -55.86 -16.25
N LEU A 364 20.85 -55.13 -15.13
CA LEU A 364 21.12 -55.71 -13.81
C LEU A 364 19.96 -56.56 -13.32
N LEU A 365 18.72 -56.07 -13.44
CA LEU A 365 17.52 -56.83 -13.07
C LEU A 365 17.39 -58.14 -13.85
N VAL A 366 17.62 -58.11 -15.17
CA VAL A 366 17.57 -59.31 -16.01
C VAL A 366 18.70 -60.28 -15.65
N SER A 367 19.89 -59.78 -15.26
CA SER A 367 21.00 -60.63 -14.81
C SER A 367 20.68 -61.29 -13.47
N GLY A 368 20.17 -60.53 -12.50
CA GLY A 368 19.83 -61.05 -11.17
C GLY A 368 18.65 -62.02 -11.17
N ALA A 369 17.64 -61.78 -12.02
CA ALA A 369 16.52 -62.70 -12.22
C ALA A 369 16.98 -64.03 -12.84
N ARG A 370 17.97 -63.99 -13.73
CA ARG A 370 18.56 -65.20 -14.33
C ARG A 370 19.35 -66.03 -13.34
N GLU A 371 20.14 -65.39 -12.48
CA GLU A 371 20.90 -66.08 -11.43
C GLU A 371 19.97 -66.80 -10.44
N HIS A 372 18.82 -66.19 -10.10
CA HIS A 372 17.81 -66.85 -9.25
C HIS A 372 17.05 -67.98 -9.95
N SER A 373 16.94 -67.96 -11.29
CA SER A 373 16.31 -69.05 -12.06
C SER A 373 17.27 -70.19 -12.43
N ALA A 374 18.57 -70.00 -12.22
CA ALA A 374 19.63 -70.95 -12.57
C ALA A 374 20.17 -71.72 -11.35
N ASN A 375 19.79 -71.32 -10.13
CA ASN A 375 19.81 -72.15 -8.91
C ASN A 375 18.46 -72.81 -8.73
#